data_AF-A0AAU4HSI9-F1
#
_entry.id   AF-A0AAU4HSI9-F1
#
_cell.length_a   1.000
_cell.length_b   1.000
_cell.length_c   1.000
_cell.angle_alpha   90.00
_cell.angle_beta   90.00
_cell.angle_gamma   90.00
#
_symmetry.space_group_name_H-M   'P 1'
#
loop_
_entity.id
_entity.type
_entity.pdbx_description
1 polymer ?
#
loop_
_entity_poly.entity_id
_entity_poly.type
_entity_poly.pdbx_seq_one_letter_code
_entity_poly.pdbx_strand_id
1 'polypeptide(L)' 'MSAPVYPISPQPDDDARFTLGLAADVADVLVRHGYPKPAGTDWVELQLALFRFLYGIGGAA' A
#
# COMPACT_ATOMS: atom_id res chain seq x y z
N MET A 1 19.22 -4.38 -16.36
CA MET A 1 18.09 -3.83 -15.60
C MET A 1 17.19 -5.00 -15.23
N SER A 2 16.88 -5.20 -13.96
CA SER A 2 15.96 -6.26 -13.54
C SER A 2 14.52 -5.87 -13.88
N ALA A 3 13.68 -6.85 -14.21
CA ALA A 3 12.25 -6.63 -14.42
C ALA A 3 11.57 -6.06 -13.16
N PRO A 4 10.48 -5.27 -13.30
CA PRO A 4 9.71 -4.81 -12.15
C PRO A 4 9.13 -5.99 -11.37
N VAL A 5 9.18 -5.92 -10.04
CA VAL A 5 8.70 -6.96 -9.12
C VAL A 5 7.20 -6.81 -8.82
N TYR A 6 6.63 -5.63 -9.06
CA TYR A 6 5.22 -5.30 -8.82
C TYR A 6 4.49 -4.93 -10.12
N PRO A 7 3.18 -5.19 -10.23
CA PRO A 7 2.36 -5.88 -9.23
C PRO A 7 2.72 -7.37 -9.10
N ILE A 8 2.49 -7.94 -7.92
CA ILE A 8 2.68 -9.37 -7.65
C ILE A 8 1.63 -10.14 -8.47
N SER A 9 2.10 -10.98 -9.40
CA SER A 9 1.26 -11.80 -10.26
C SER A 9 1.73 -13.26 -10.25
N PRO A 10 0.84 -14.24 -9.99
CA PRO A 10 -0.57 -14.07 -9.66
C PRO A 10 -0.80 -13.38 -8.30
N GLN A 11 -1.90 -12.64 -8.18
CA GLN A 11 -2.32 -12.07 -6.90
C GLN A 11 -2.66 -13.23 -5.94
N PRO A 12 -2.08 -13.27 -4.72
CA PRO A 12 -2.51 -14.24 -3.72
C PRO A 12 -3.88 -13.82 -3.16
N ASP A 13 -4.86 -14.72 -3.19
CA ASP A 13 -6.21 -14.44 -2.67
C ASP A 13 -6.19 -14.17 -1.14
N ASP A 14 -5.25 -14.81 -0.42
CA ASP A 14 -5.09 -14.71 1.04
C ASP A 14 -3.65 -14.31 1.43
N ASP A 15 -3.13 -13.19 0.91
CA ASP A 15 -1.81 -12.68 1.35
C ASP A 15 -1.88 -12.16 2.80
N ALA A 16 -1.53 -13.02 3.76
CA ALA A 16 -1.55 -12.71 5.19
C ALA A 16 -0.65 -11.52 5.59
N ARG A 17 0.23 -11.05 4.69
CA ARG A 17 1.07 -9.86 4.92
C ARG A 17 0.29 -8.55 4.69
N PHE A 18 -0.77 -8.57 3.87
CA PHE A 18 -1.56 -7.38 3.59
C PHE A 18 -2.61 -7.15 4.68
N THR A 19 -2.24 -6.33 5.66
CA THR A 19 -3.05 -6.09 6.86
C THR A 19 -3.28 -4.60 7.10
N LEU A 20 -4.24 -4.25 7.96
CA LEU A 20 -4.36 -2.89 8.47
C LEU A 20 -3.09 -2.42 9.20
N GLY A 21 -2.36 -3.35 9.83
CA GLY A 21 -1.06 -3.07 10.46
C GLY A 21 -0.02 -2.57 9.46
N LEU A 22 0.02 -3.17 8.26
CA LEU A 22 0.91 -2.69 7.19
C LEU A 22 0.60 -1.23 6.80
N ALA A 23 -0.68 -0.87 6.69
CA ALA A 23 -1.06 0.51 6.40
C ALA A 23 -0.66 1.48 7.54
N ALA A 24 -0.74 1.04 8.80
CA ALA A 24 -0.24 1.79 9.95
C ALA A 24 1.28 1.98 9.92
N ASP A 25 2.05 0.94 9.57
CA ASP A 25 3.50 1.03 9.45
C ASP A 25 3.93 2.02 8.35
N VAL A 26 3.22 2.02 7.21
CA VAL A 26 3.47 3.00 6.14
C VAL A 26 3.06 4.41 6.56
N ALA A 27 1.93 4.57 7.26
CA ALA A 27 1.54 5.87 7.82
C ALA A 27 2.59 6.41 8.78
N ASP A 28 3.20 5.56 9.61
CA ASP A 28 4.30 5.95 10.49
C ASP A 28 5.53 6.42 9.71
N VAL A 29 5.84 5.79 8.57
CA VAL A 29 6.91 6.28 7.66
C VAL A 29 6.57 7.67 7.13
N LEU A 30 5.34 7.89 6.65
CA LEU A 30 4.91 9.20 6.15
C LEU A 30 5.06 10.28 7.24
N VAL A 31 4.60 10.00 8.46
CA VAL A 31 4.73 10.92 9.60
C VAL A 31 6.18 11.23 9.93
N ARG A 32 7.08 10.23 9.91
CA ARG A 32 8.53 10.44 10.12
C ARG A 32 9.16 11.34 9.07
N HIS A 33 8.59 11.41 7.86
CA HIS A 33 9.01 12.32 6.80
C HIS A 33 8.28 13.68 6.81
N GLY A 34 7.48 13.96 7.84
CA GLY A 34 6.80 15.25 8.02
C GLY A 34 5.44 15.36 7.36
N TYR A 35 4.89 14.27 6.81
CA TYR A 35 3.51 14.25 6.32
C TYR A 35 2.52 14.15 7.50
N PRO A 36 1.29 14.67 7.35
CA PRO A 36 0.25 14.53 8.37
C PRO A 36 -0.10 13.06 8.63
N LYS A 37 -0.51 12.76 9.87
CA LYS A 37 -1.07 11.46 10.22
C LYS A 37 -2.43 11.28 9.51
N PRO A 38 -2.70 10.14 8.84
CA PRO A 38 -4.00 9.87 8.25
C PRO A 38 -5.14 9.96 9.28
N ALA A 39 -6.28 10.51 8.86
CA ALA A 39 -7.49 10.59 9.68
C ALA A 39 -8.73 10.16 8.89
N GLY A 40 -9.72 9.57 9.58
CA GLY A 40 -10.99 9.19 8.96
C GLY A 40 -10.80 8.32 7.71
N THR A 41 -11.28 8.80 6.56
CA THR A 41 -11.22 8.08 5.28
C THR A 41 -9.81 7.93 4.70
N ASP A 42 -8.84 8.73 5.16
CA ASP A 42 -7.46 8.64 4.66
C ASP A 42 -6.85 7.25 4.89
N TRP A 43 -7.27 6.55 5.96
CA TRP A 43 -6.82 5.19 6.25
C TRP A 43 -7.25 4.18 5.19
N VAL A 44 -8.48 4.32 4.69
CA VAL A 44 -9.01 3.46 3.63
C VAL A 44 -8.31 3.77 2.31
N GLU A 45 -8.12 5.05 2.00
CA GLU A 45 -7.42 5.47 0.79
C GLU A 45 -5.96 5.01 0.79
N LEU A 46 -5.26 5.10 1.93
CA LEU A 46 -3.90 4.58 2.07
C LEU A 46 -3.85 3.05 1.86
N GLN A 47 -4.80 2.31 2.44
CA GLN A 47 -4.88 0.86 2.26
C GLN A 47 -5.16 0.49 0.79
N LEU A 48 -6.08 1.20 0.13
CA LEU A 48 -6.39 0.98 -1.29
C LEU A 48 -5.22 1.35 -2.21
N ALA A 49 -4.49 2.42 -1.91
CA ALA A 49 -3.29 2.80 -2.63
C ALA A 49 -2.21 1.72 -2.53
N LEU A 50 -1.97 1.19 -1.33
CA LEU A 50 -1.06 0.07 -1.11
C LEU A 50 -1.51 -1.19 -1.86
N PHE A 51 -2.80 -1.54 -1.79
CA PHE A 51 -3.35 -2.67 -2.53
C PHE A 51 -3.11 -2.55 -4.03
N ARG A 52 -3.42 -1.37 -4.60
CA ARG A 52 -3.23 -1.10 -6.04
C ARG A 52 -1.78 -1.20 -6.46
N PHE A 53 -0.85 -0.70 -5.65
CA PHE A 53 0.58 -0.83 -5.91
C PHE A 53 1.07 -2.28 -5.85
N LEU A 54 0.63 -3.05 -4.85
CA LEU A 54 1.10 -4.41 -4.61
C LEU A 54 0.50 -5.44 -5.58
N TYR A 55 -0.77 -5.31 -5.94
CA TYR A 55 -1.54 -6.35 -6.62
C TYR A 55 -2.24 -5.88 -7.90
N GLY A 56 -2.51 -4.58 -8.03
CA GLY A 56 -3.26 -4.03 -9.16
C GLY A 56 -2.39 -3.65 -10.35
N ILE A 57 -2.97 -3.72 -11.55
CA ILE A 57 -2.42 -3.01 -12.72
C ILE A 57 -2.86 -1.55 -12.57
N GLY A 58 -2.06 -0.76 -11.84
CA GLY A 58 -2.44 0.61 -11.49
C GLY A 58 -1.24 1.47 -11.07
N GLY A 59 -0.36 1.77 -12.03
CA GLY A 59 0.39 3.02 -11.96
C GLY A 59 -0.60 4.19 -11.98
N ALA A 60 -0.26 5.29 -11.30
CA ALA A 60 -1.09 6.48 -11.19
C ALA A 60 -1.87 6.79 -12.48
N ALA A 61 -3.19 6.91 -12.37
CA ALA A 61 -4.01 7.48 -13.43
C ALA A 61 -3.64 8.96 -13.62
#